data_AF-A0A9N8X1D4-F1
#
_entry.id   AF-A0A9N8X1D4-F1
#
_cell.length_a   1.000
_cell.length_b   1.000
_cell.length_c   1.000
_cell.angle_alpha   90.00
_cell.angle_beta   90.00
_cell.angle_gamma   90.00
#
_symmetry.space_group_name_H-M   'P 1'
#
loop_
_entity.id
_entity.type
_entity.pdbx_description
1 polymer ?
#
loop_
_entity_poly.entity_id
_entity_poly.type
_entity_poly.pdbx_seq_one_letter_code
_entity_poly.pdbx_strand_id
1 'polypeptide(L)'
;MDKKARKRDTAQPIPCAAVRYIPDGADYIGVRSPSTAWKIAKTDADFQATVTLFKIGAMTMALTEELDRFLALKKAKYAELQSERMKRVRAHRASHDGEFDKAKGAAS
;
A
#
# COMPACT_ATOMS: atom_id res chain seq x y z
N MET A 1 -16.09 14.29 29.48
CA MET A 1 -16.99 13.54 28.57
C MET A 1 -16.13 12.73 27.61
N ASP A 2 -15.77 11.52 28.01
CA ASP A 2 -14.87 10.62 27.27
C ASP A 2 -15.59 9.92 26.12
N LYS A 3 -15.25 10.28 24.88
CA LYS A 3 -15.71 9.55 23.68
C LYS A 3 -14.79 8.36 23.43
N LYS A 4 -15.18 7.24 24.05
CA LYS A 4 -14.67 5.88 23.88
C LYS A 4 -14.22 5.55 22.45
N ALA A 5 -13.04 4.93 22.40
CA ALA A 5 -12.47 4.22 21.27
C ALA A 5 -13.52 3.35 20.56
N ARG A 6 -13.64 3.51 19.24
CA ARG A 6 -14.22 2.47 18.38
C ARG A 6 -13.08 1.82 17.61
N LYS A 7 -12.62 0.69 18.15
CA LYS A 7 -12.03 -0.38 17.35
C LYS A 7 -13.04 -0.74 16.26
N ARG A 8 -12.65 -0.62 15.00
CA ARG A 8 -13.27 -1.35 13.89
C ARG A 8 -12.18 -2.17 13.22
N ASP A 9 -11.74 -3.17 13.96
CA ASP A 9 -11.08 -4.34 13.39
C ASP A 9 -12.19 -5.23 12.82
N THR A 10 -12.60 -4.93 11.60
CA THR A 10 -13.38 -5.86 10.78
C THR A 10 -12.95 -5.65 9.34
N ALA A 11 -11.78 -6.21 9.01
CA ALA A 11 -11.49 -6.57 7.62
C ALA A 11 -12.45 -7.71 7.24
N GLN A 12 -13.72 -7.38 7.02
CA GLN A 12 -14.64 -8.32 6.40
C GLN A 12 -14.21 -8.45 4.94
N PRO A 13 -14.03 -9.68 4.41
CA PRO A 13 -13.78 -9.87 3.00
C PRO A 13 -15.00 -9.34 2.24
N ILE A 14 -14.80 -8.26 1.50
CA ILE A 14 -15.87 -7.61 0.74
C ILE A 14 -16.20 -8.53 -0.45
N PRO A 15 -17.47 -8.90 -0.68
CA PRO A 15 -17.85 -9.82 -1.76
C PRO A 15 -17.37 -9.33 -3.13
N CYS A 16 -17.09 -10.27 -4.03
CA CYS A 16 -16.63 -10.04 -5.40
C CYS A 16 -17.75 -9.44 -6.27
N ALA A 17 -18.01 -8.15 -6.13
CA ALA A 17 -18.82 -7.40 -7.08
C ALA A 17 -18.00 -7.14 -8.36
N ALA A 18 -18.62 -7.12 -9.54
CA ALA A 18 -17.93 -6.72 -10.78
C ALA A 18 -17.54 -5.23 -10.78
N VAL A 19 -18.29 -4.43 -10.02
CA VAL A 19 -18.14 -2.97 -9.93
C VAL A 19 -18.20 -2.54 -8.46
N ARG A 20 -17.36 -1.57 -8.07
CA ARG A 20 -17.37 -0.97 -6.73
C ARG A 20 -17.64 0.52 -6.79
N TYR A 21 -18.50 0.99 -5.87
CA TYR A 21 -18.63 2.41 -5.58
C TYR A 21 -17.33 2.92 -4.95
N ILE A 22 -16.76 4.03 -5.43
CA ILE A 22 -15.42 4.47 -5.02
C ILE A 22 -15.27 4.70 -3.50
N PRO A 23 -16.22 5.35 -2.81
CA PRO A 23 -16.21 5.43 -1.36
C PRO A 23 -16.20 4.08 -0.64
N ASP A 24 -16.92 3.08 -1.13
CA ASP A 24 -16.91 1.71 -0.58
C ASP A 24 -15.68 0.92 -1.04
N GLY A 25 -15.09 1.33 -2.16
CA GLY A 25 -13.79 0.88 -2.65
C GLY A 25 -12.65 1.28 -1.71
N ALA A 26 -12.85 2.22 -0.79
CA ALA A 26 -11.86 2.59 0.23
C ALA A 26 -11.46 1.38 1.08
N ASP A 27 -12.44 0.64 1.60
CA ASP A 27 -12.17 -0.57 2.39
C ASP A 27 -11.49 -1.64 1.52
N TYR A 28 -11.85 -1.71 0.23
CA TYR A 28 -11.28 -2.66 -0.72
C TYR A 28 -9.79 -2.44 -0.98
N ILE A 29 -9.39 -1.18 -1.20
CA ILE A 29 -7.99 -0.82 -1.42
C ILE A 29 -7.22 -0.63 -0.10
N GLY A 30 -7.82 -0.97 1.05
CA GLY A 30 -7.18 -0.94 2.36
C GLY A 30 -7.00 0.47 2.94
N VAL A 31 -7.90 1.40 2.61
CA VAL A 31 -7.81 2.82 2.99
C VAL A 31 -8.92 3.19 3.96
N ARG A 32 -8.55 3.90 5.03
CA ARG A 32 -9.40 4.16 6.19
C ARG A 32 -10.55 5.16 5.97
N SER A 33 -10.51 5.95 4.91
CA SER A 33 -11.57 6.93 4.64
C SER A 33 -11.89 7.08 3.16
N PRO A 34 -13.18 7.30 2.81
CA PRO A 34 -13.60 7.64 1.46
C PRO A 34 -12.88 8.87 0.89
N SER A 35 -12.58 9.86 1.74
CA SER A 35 -11.83 11.05 1.34
C SER A 35 -10.41 10.72 0.87
N THR A 36 -9.77 9.73 1.49
CA THR A 36 -8.43 9.29 1.11
C THR A 36 -8.48 8.45 -0.17
N ALA A 37 -9.50 7.61 -0.34
CA ALA A 37 -9.72 6.91 -1.61
C ALA A 37 -9.92 7.89 -2.77
N TRP A 38 -10.70 8.96 -2.58
CA TRP A 38 -10.83 10.04 -3.56
C TRP A 38 -9.54 10.80 -3.82
N LYS A 39 -8.72 11.01 -2.79
CA LYS A 39 -7.41 11.64 -2.95
C LYS A 39 -6.51 10.77 -3.82
N ILE A 40 -6.41 9.46 -3.52
CA ILE A 40 -5.65 8.49 -4.32
C ILE A 40 -6.14 8.51 -5.77
N ALA A 41 -7.46 8.45 -5.98
CA ALA A 41 -8.04 8.49 -7.32
C ALA A 41 -7.67 9.74 -8.12
N LYS A 42 -7.40 10.87 -7.45
CA LYS A 42 -7.04 12.16 -8.07
C LYS A 42 -5.55 12.43 -8.18
N THR A 43 -4.73 11.83 -7.31
CA THR A 43 -3.31 12.19 -7.19
C THR A 43 -2.35 11.05 -7.52
N ASP A 44 -2.81 9.80 -7.46
CA ASP A 44 -1.96 8.65 -7.72
C ASP A 44 -1.94 8.35 -9.23
N ALA A 45 -0.78 8.54 -9.85
CA ALA A 45 -0.61 8.32 -11.29
C ALA A 45 -0.86 6.86 -11.69
N ASP A 46 -0.52 5.89 -10.83
CA ASP A 46 -0.76 4.47 -11.12
C ASP A 46 -2.26 4.17 -11.08
N PHE A 47 -3.00 4.84 -10.20
CA PHE A 47 -4.46 4.71 -10.15
C PHE A 47 -5.07 5.27 -11.44
N GLN A 48 -4.69 6.48 -11.84
CA GLN A 48 -5.22 7.13 -13.04
C GLN A 48 -4.90 6.39 -14.34
N ALA A 49 -3.77 5.67 -14.38
CA ALA A 49 -3.38 4.85 -15.52
C ALA A 49 -4.10 3.49 -15.56
N THR A 50 -4.57 2.99 -14.42
CA THR A 50 -5.06 1.60 -14.30
C THR A 50 -6.58 1.51 -14.10
N VAL A 51 -7.19 2.52 -13.49
CA VAL A 51 -8.58 2.50 -13.04
C VAL A 51 -9.40 3.55 -13.77
N THR A 52 -10.43 3.07 -14.47
CA THR A 52 -11.41 3.90 -15.15
C THR A 52 -12.57 4.17 -14.22
N LEU A 53 -12.82 5.45 -13.95
CA LEU A 53 -13.98 5.88 -13.19
C LEU A 53 -15.14 6.18 -14.13
N PHE A 54 -16.31 5.61 -13.85
CA PHE A 54 -17.54 5.89 -14.58
C PHE A 54 -18.68 6.20 -13.63
N LYS A 55 -19.72 6.88 -14.13
CA LYS A 55 -20.86 7.30 -13.33
C LYS A 55 -22.08 6.43 -13.60
N ILE A 56 -22.74 6.01 -12.53
CA ILE A 56 -24.09 5.43 -12.55
C ILE A 56 -24.98 6.32 -11.69
N GLY A 57 -25.79 7.18 -12.33
CA GLY A 57 -26.53 8.22 -11.63
C GLY A 57 -25.61 9.18 -10.86
N ALA A 58 -25.83 9.32 -9.54
CA ALA A 58 -24.98 10.12 -8.65
C ALA A 58 -23.75 9.37 -8.13
N MET A 59 -23.60 8.07 -8.43
CA MET A 59 -22.53 7.23 -7.92
C MET A 59 -21.35 7.17 -8.90
N THR A 60 -20.14 7.32 -8.37
CA THR A 60 -18.90 7.06 -9.13
C THR A 60 -18.40 5.67 -8.83
N MET A 61 -18.23 4.89 -9.87
CA MET A 61 -17.95 3.46 -9.83
C MET A 61 -16.61 3.17 -10.50
N ALA A 62 -15.97 2.06 -10.10
CA ALA A 62 -14.81 1.48 -10.76
C ALA A 62 -14.99 -0.02 -10.95
N LEU A 63 -14.37 -0.57 -11.98
CA LEU A 63 -14.34 -2.01 -12.18
C LEU A 63 -13.43 -2.67 -11.13
N THR A 64 -13.89 -3.76 -10.52
CA THR A 64 -13.10 -4.47 -9.51
C THR A 64 -11.80 -5.01 -10.08
N GLU A 65 -11.82 -5.51 -11.32
CA GLU A 65 -10.61 -6.01 -12.00
C GLU A 65 -9.53 -4.93 -12.20
N GLU A 66 -9.94 -3.68 -12.42
CA GLU A 66 -9.01 -2.56 -12.55
C GLU A 66 -8.43 -2.17 -11.19
N LEU A 67 -9.26 -2.20 -10.14
CA LEU A 67 -8.79 -2.01 -8.76
C LEU A 67 -7.81 -3.12 -8.35
N ASP A 68 -8.05 -4.36 -8.78
CA ASP A 68 -7.13 -5.49 -8.54
C ASP A 68 -5.80 -5.32 -9.25
N ARG A 69 -5.83 -4.90 -10.52
CA ARG A 69 -4.61 -4.57 -11.27
C ARG A 69 -3.83 -3.45 -10.59
N PHE A 70 -4.50 -2.41 -10.12
CA PHE A 70 -3.88 -1.32 -9.36
C PHE A 70 -3.22 -1.84 -8.07
N LEU A 71 -3.90 -2.68 -7.30
CA LEU A 71 -3.36 -3.25 -6.06
C LEU A 71 -2.16 -4.18 -6.33
N ALA A 72 -2.21 -4.96 -7.40
CA ALA A 72 -1.10 -5.82 -7.82
C ALA A 72 0.14 -4.98 -8.18
N LEU A 73 -0.04 -3.89 -8.95
CA LEU A 73 1.03 -2.95 -9.29
C LEU A 73 1.66 -2.32 -8.05
N LYS A 74 0.85 -1.89 -7.07
CA LYS A 74 1.37 -1.33 -5.81
C LYS A 74 2.14 -2.35 -5.00
N LYS A 75 1.66 -3.59 -4.92
CA LYS A 75 2.36 -4.68 -4.22
C LYS A 75 3.72 -4.98 -4.88
N ALA A 76 3.79 -5.03 -6.21
CA ALA A 76 5.04 -5.26 -6.94
C ALA A 76 6.08 -4.15 -6.66
N LYS A 77 5.68 -2.87 -6.81
CA LYS A 77 6.57 -1.73 -6.52
C LYS A 77 7.03 -1.71 -5.06
N TYR A 78 6.16 -2.04 -4.13
CA TYR A 78 6.52 -2.12 -2.72
C TYR A 78 7.52 -3.25 -2.45
N ALA A 79 7.33 -4.42 -3.07
CA ALA A 79 8.26 -5.54 -2.95
C ALA A 79 9.65 -5.20 -3.52
N GLU A 80 9.72 -4.50 -4.65
CA GLU A 80 10.97 -4.01 -5.23
C GLU A 80 11.69 -3.05 -4.26
N LEU A 81 10.99 -2.03 -3.75
CA LEU A 81 11.54 -1.07 -2.78
C LEU A 81 12.03 -1.76 -1.49
N GLN A 82 11.30 -2.76 -1.00
CA GLN A 82 11.73 -3.54 0.17
C GLN A 82 12.98 -4.36 -0.12
N SER A 83 13.07 -4.97 -1.29
CA SER A 83 14.25 -5.73 -1.70
C SER A 83 15.49 -4.83 -1.77
N GLU A 84 15.36 -3.61 -2.29
CA GLU A 84 16.44 -2.63 -2.34
C GLU A 84 16.88 -2.16 -0.95
N ARG A 85 15.91 -1.88 -0.06
CA ARG A 85 16.20 -1.54 1.34
C ARG A 85 16.97 -2.66 2.03
N MET A 86 16.55 -3.91 1.86
CA MET A 86 17.24 -5.06 2.44
C MET A 86 18.66 -5.24 1.87
N LYS A 87 18.87 -4.97 0.58
CA LYS A 87 20.22 -4.96 -0.02
C LYS A 87 21.10 -3.89 0.60
N ARG A 88 20.59 -2.66 0.78
CA ARG A 88 21.34 -1.56 1.42
C ARG A 88 21.69 -1.88 2.87
N VAL A 89 20.76 -2.46 3.63
CA VAL A 89 21.01 -2.89 5.01
C VAL A 89 22.08 -3.99 5.06
N ARG A 90 22.03 -4.98 4.16
CA ARG A 90 23.05 -6.04 4.07
C ARG A 90 24.42 -5.46 3.70
N ALA A 91 24.49 -4.54 2.75
CA ALA A 91 25.74 -3.87 2.35
C ALA A 91 26.33 -3.05 3.51
N HIS A 92 25.50 -2.27 4.22
CA HIS A 92 25.92 -1.50 5.39
C HIS A 92 26.38 -2.40 6.54
N ARG A 93 25.75 -3.55 6.76
CA ARG A 93 26.19 -4.51 7.78
C ARG A 93 27.55 -5.13 7.43
N ALA A 94 27.73 -5.53 6.17
CA ALA A 94 28.99 -6.11 5.69
C ALA A 94 30.17 -5.13 5.79
N SER A 95 29.95 -3.81 5.62
CA SER A 95 31.02 -2.81 5.78
C SER A 95 31.46 -2.61 7.24
N HIS A 96 30.58 -2.88 8.21
CA HIS A 96 30.90 -2.72 9.64
C HIS A 96 31.40 -4.00 10.32
N ASP A 97 31.01 -5.18 9.84
CA ASP A 97 31.53 -6.45 10.38
C ASP A 97 33.05 -6.58 10.15
N GLY A 98 33.60 -5.95 9.09
CA GLY A 98 35.04 -5.92 8.82
C GLY A 98 35.87 -4.94 9.67
N GLU A 99 35.24 -4.01 10.40
CA GLU A 99 35.94 -3.09 11.32
C GLU A 99 36.22 -3.75 12.67
N PHE A 100 35.38 -4.69 13.11
CA PHE A 100 35.53 -5.38 14.40
C PHE A 100 36.71 -6.37 14.42
N ASP A 101 36.98 -7.06 13.30
CA ASP A 101 38.13 -7.99 13.21
C ASP A 101 39.47 -7.26 13.12
N LYS A 102 39.53 -6.06 12.52
CA LYS A 102 40.75 -5.24 12.52
C LYS A 102 41.11 -4.72 13.92
N ALA A 103 40.12 -4.44 14.77
CA ALA A 103 40.35 -4.00 16.15
C ALA A 103 40.85 -5.14 17.07
N LYS A 104 40.52 -6.41 16.78
CA LYS A 104 41.04 -7.57 17.55
C LYS A 104 42.41 -8.06 17.06
N GLY A 105 42.76 -7.88 15.79
CA GLY A 105 44.05 -8.27 15.23
C GLY A 105 45.23 -7.34 15.57
N ALA A 106 44.97 -6.12 16.05
CA ALA A 106 46.00 -5.15 16.44
C ALA A 106 46.44 -5.24 17.92
N ALA A 107 45.85 -6.16 18.69
CA ALA A 107 46.15 -6.40 20.11
C ALA A 107 46.93 -7.71 20.36
N SER A 108 47.57 -8.27 19.32
CA SER A 108 48.46 -9.44 19.41
C SER A 108 49.90 -9.06 19.10
#